data_AF-T1EIG1-F1
#
_entry.id   AF-T1EIG1-F1
#
_cell.length_a   1.000
_cell.length_b   1.000
_cell.length_c   1.000
_cell.angle_alpha   90.00
_cell.angle_beta   90.00
_cell.angle_gamma   90.00
#
_symmetry.space_group_name_H-M   'P 1'
#
loop_
_entity.id
_entity.type
_entity.pdbx_description
1 polymer ?
#
loop_
_entity_poly.entity_id
_entity_poly.type
_entity_poly.pdbx_seq_one_letter_code
_entity_poly.pdbx_strand_id
1 'polypeptide(L)'
;DCVQSPNLDIVFVVDESGSICDTDPGFVYGRDSTCTNFRNLLTFVSNLVDSFTIGPSNYRVGMVTFSSSAEVRWRLDRYYTKADLQAAINSIPYTGGNTFTTGGIRLMRTQVFTQSGDRPDASNLAIIITDG
;
A
#
# COMPACT_ATOMS: atom_id res chain seq x y z
N ASP A 1 -18.68 -24.18 10.91
CA ASP A 1 -19.30 -22.92 10.46
C ASP A 1 -18.28 -22.09 9.70
N CYS A 2 -18.44 -21.95 8.38
CA CYS A 2 -17.63 -21.01 7.61
C CYS A 2 -18.04 -19.60 7.99
N VAL A 3 -17.14 -18.86 8.65
CA VAL A 3 -17.24 -17.41 8.70
C VAL A 3 -17.19 -16.95 7.25
N GLN A 4 -18.29 -16.38 6.77
CA GLN A 4 -18.34 -15.73 5.47
C GLN A 4 -17.20 -14.70 5.45
N SER A 5 -16.24 -14.86 4.53
CA SER A 5 -15.12 -13.92 4.43
C SER A 5 -15.67 -12.50 4.37
N PRO A 6 -15.29 -11.58 5.28
CA PRO A 6 -15.88 -10.26 5.31
C PRO A 6 -15.63 -9.55 3.97
N ASN A 7 -16.66 -8.91 3.44
CA ASN A 7 -16.48 -7.89 2.39
C ASN A 7 -15.66 -6.77 3.02
N LEU A 8 -14.38 -6.68 2.64
CA LEU A 8 -13.43 -5.74 3.21
C LEU A 8 -12.73 -4.97 2.10
N ASP A 9 -12.70 -3.65 2.27
CA ASP A 9 -11.97 -2.71 1.45
C ASP A 9 -10.77 -2.23 2.28
N ILE A 10 -9.57 -2.67 1.87
CA ILE A 10 -8.32 -2.40 2.58
C ILE A 10 -7.55 -1.33 1.81
N VAL A 11 -7.01 -0.33 2.51
CA VAL A 11 -6.03 0.58 1.93
C VAL A 11 -4.73 0.52 2.71
N PHE A 12 -3.66 0.16 2.02
CA PHE A 12 -2.30 0.29 2.54
C PHE A 12 -1.81 1.73 2.34
N VAL A 13 -1.28 2.33 3.40
CA VAL A 13 -0.62 3.64 3.38
C VAL A 13 0.83 3.41 3.76
N VAL A 14 1.69 3.32 2.75
CA VAL A 14 3.07 2.84 2.88
C VAL A 14 4.03 4.01 2.82
N ASP A 15 4.88 4.11 3.84
CA ASP A 15 5.98 5.04 3.86
C ASP A 15 7.00 4.65 2.78
N GLU A 16 7.45 5.62 2.00
CA GLU A 16 8.55 5.49 1.04
C GLU A 16 9.61 6.57 1.26
N SER A 17 9.65 7.18 2.46
CA SER A 17 10.60 8.23 2.81
C SER A 17 12.04 7.72 2.96
N GLY A 18 12.97 8.70 2.95
CA GLY A 18 14.41 8.49 3.06
C GLY A 18 14.83 7.63 4.24
N SER A 19 14.22 7.87 5.40
CA SER A 19 14.60 7.27 6.68
C SER A 19 14.51 5.74 6.68
N ILE A 20 13.61 5.19 5.86
CA ILE A 20 13.43 3.74 5.69
C ILE A 20 14.74 3.08 5.27
N CYS A 21 15.56 3.79 4.50
CA CYS A 21 16.77 3.26 3.87
C CYS A 21 18.05 3.78 4.54
N ASP A 22 17.96 4.65 5.56
CA ASP A 22 19.13 5.21 6.24
C ASP A 22 19.98 4.14 6.94
N THR A 23 19.36 2.99 7.27
CA THR A 23 20.03 1.84 7.89
C THR A 23 20.46 0.77 6.89
N ASP A 24 20.17 0.93 5.59
CA ASP A 24 20.59 -0.04 4.56
C ASP A 24 22.10 0.07 4.32
N PRO A 25 22.89 -1.00 4.56
CA PRO A 25 24.34 -0.96 4.38
C PRO A 25 24.71 -0.65 2.94
N GLY A 26 25.46 0.43 2.73
CA GLY A 26 25.92 0.83 1.39
C GLY A 26 24.87 1.58 0.56
N PHE A 27 23.66 1.81 1.09
CA PHE A 27 22.69 2.67 0.44
C PHE A 27 23.19 4.11 0.39
N VAL A 28 23.11 4.72 -0.80
CA VAL A 28 23.43 6.13 -1.01
C VAL A 28 22.28 6.78 -1.74
N TYR A 29 21.55 7.66 -1.05
CA TYR A 29 20.43 8.38 -1.64
C TYR A 29 20.85 9.12 -2.91
N GLY A 30 20.07 8.96 -3.99
CA GLY A 30 20.36 9.56 -5.30
C GLY A 30 21.43 8.86 -6.13
N ARG A 31 22.10 7.81 -5.59
CA ARG A 31 22.99 6.93 -6.36
C ARG A 31 22.48 5.50 -6.45
N ASP A 32 21.84 5.01 -5.41
CA ASP A 32 21.24 3.68 -5.37
C ASP A 32 19.71 3.80 -5.54
N SER A 33 19.18 3.00 -6.45
CA SER A 33 17.73 2.82 -6.64
C SER A 33 17.17 1.70 -5.77
N THR A 34 18.02 1.01 -5.01
CA THR A 34 17.72 -0.23 -4.31
C THR A 34 17.70 0.02 -2.81
N CYS A 35 16.50 0.26 -2.28
CA CYS A 35 16.27 0.24 -0.83
C CYS A 35 15.77 -1.14 -0.40
N THR A 36 16.60 -1.87 0.34
CA THR A 36 16.30 -3.23 0.81
C THR A 36 15.18 -3.20 1.85
N ASN A 37 15.20 -2.25 2.77
CA ASN A 37 14.13 -2.11 3.76
C ASN A 37 12.77 -1.82 3.10
N PHE A 38 12.73 -0.97 2.07
CA PHE A 38 11.50 -0.73 1.30
C PHE A 38 11.05 -1.99 0.55
N ARG A 39 11.99 -2.78 -0.01
CA ARG A 39 11.66 -4.07 -0.62
C ARG A 39 11.09 -5.06 0.41
N ASN A 40 11.59 -5.06 1.64
CA ASN A 40 11.06 -5.87 2.73
C ASN A 40 9.64 -5.40 3.14
N LEU A 41 9.38 -4.09 3.15
CA LEU A 41 8.04 -3.53 3.38
C LEU A 41 7.05 -3.99 2.30
N LEU A 42 7.42 -3.89 1.01
CA LEU A 42 6.58 -4.38 -0.07
C LEU A 42 6.36 -5.91 0.03
N THR A 43 7.39 -6.65 0.44
CA THR A 43 7.27 -8.11 0.68
C THR A 43 6.29 -8.41 1.80
N PHE A 44 6.32 -7.65 2.90
CA PHE A 44 5.36 -7.77 3.99
C PHE A 44 3.93 -7.52 3.52
N VAL A 45 3.69 -6.44 2.74
CA VAL A 45 2.37 -6.15 2.17
C VAL A 45 1.93 -7.28 1.23
N SER A 46 2.82 -7.76 0.35
CA SER A 46 2.54 -8.87 -0.57
C SER A 46 2.14 -10.14 0.18
N ASN A 47 2.82 -10.45 1.28
CA ASN A 47 2.52 -11.61 2.12
C ASN A 47 1.16 -11.49 2.83
N LEU A 48 0.79 -10.30 3.31
CA LEU A 48 -0.55 -10.05 3.85
C LEU A 48 -1.62 -10.29 2.78
N VAL A 49 -1.43 -9.70 1.59
CA VAL A 49 -2.35 -9.85 0.45
C VAL A 49 -2.49 -11.30 0.00
N ASP A 50 -1.45 -12.12 0.16
CA ASP A 50 -1.53 -13.55 -0.18
C ASP A 50 -2.52 -14.33 0.69
N SER A 51 -2.84 -13.86 1.89
CA SER A 51 -3.88 -14.47 2.73
C SER A 51 -5.31 -14.10 2.32
N PHE A 52 -5.48 -13.12 1.42
CA PHE A 52 -6.80 -12.59 1.06
C PHE A 52 -7.37 -13.25 -0.21
N THR A 53 -8.69 -13.40 -0.23
CA THR A 53 -9.43 -13.73 -1.45
C THR A 53 -9.73 -12.44 -2.20
N ILE A 54 -8.87 -12.06 -3.15
CA ILE A 54 -9.03 -10.83 -3.93
C ILE A 54 -10.14 -11.00 -4.96
N GLY A 55 -11.02 -10.00 -5.10
CA GLY A 55 -12.07 -10.02 -6.11
C GLY A 55 -13.06 -8.87 -6.00
N PRO A 56 -13.91 -8.66 -7.03
CA PRO A 56 -14.85 -7.54 -7.07
C PRO A 56 -15.91 -7.64 -5.95
N SER A 57 -16.24 -8.84 -5.51
CA SER A 57 -17.19 -9.10 -4.42
C SER A 57 -16.53 -9.72 -3.19
N ASN A 58 -15.21 -9.63 -3.06
CA ASN A 58 -14.46 -10.15 -1.90
C ASN A 58 -13.55 -9.03 -1.35
N TYR A 59 -12.27 -9.28 -1.08
CA TYR A 59 -11.34 -8.24 -0.63
C TYR A 59 -10.93 -7.34 -1.81
N ARG A 60 -11.03 -6.02 -1.60
CA ARG A 60 -10.47 -5.01 -2.52
C ARG A 60 -9.32 -4.28 -1.84
N VAL A 61 -8.30 -3.92 -2.61
CA VAL A 61 -7.06 -3.34 -2.07
C VAL A 61 -6.69 -2.07 -2.81
N GLY A 62 -6.62 -0.97 -2.09
CA GLY A 62 -6.03 0.29 -2.51
C GLY A 62 -4.62 0.46 -1.95
N MET A 63 -3.83 1.33 -2.58
CA MET A 63 -2.46 1.61 -2.17
C MET A 63 -2.17 3.10 -2.32
N VAL A 64 -1.69 3.68 -1.22
CA VAL A 64 -1.12 5.02 -1.16
C VAL A 64 0.32 4.88 -0.69
N THR A 65 1.26 5.54 -1.37
CA THR A 65 2.60 5.76 -0.81
C THR A 65 2.75 7.20 -0.35
N PHE A 66 3.65 7.44 0.60
CA PHE A 66 3.98 8.80 1.00
C PHE A 66 5.47 8.98 1.31
N SER A 67 6.00 10.12 0.90
CA SER A 67 7.27 10.66 1.35
C SER A 67 7.11 12.19 1.51
N SER A 68 7.85 13.00 0.75
CA SER A 68 7.66 14.45 0.64
C SER A 68 6.25 14.80 0.11
N SER A 69 5.66 13.91 -0.66
CA SER A 69 4.28 13.97 -1.15
C SER A 69 3.63 12.60 -1.06
N ALA A 70 2.31 12.56 -1.06
CA ALA A 70 1.55 11.30 -1.14
C ALA A 70 1.08 11.04 -2.57
N GLU A 71 1.07 9.77 -2.96
CA GLU A 71 0.64 9.31 -4.28
C GLU A 71 -0.37 8.17 -4.13
N VAL A 72 -1.48 8.24 -4.88
CA VAL A 72 -2.37 7.08 -5.05
C VAL A 72 -1.74 6.18 -6.11
N ARG A 73 -1.16 5.05 -5.69
CA ARG A 73 -0.63 4.05 -6.63
C ARG A 73 -1.77 3.37 -7.37
N TRP A 74 -2.83 3.00 -6.64
CA TRP A 74 -4.08 2.54 -7.22
C TRP A 74 -5.24 2.63 -6.22
N ARG A 75 -6.46 2.62 -6.77
CA ARG A 75 -7.73 2.61 -6.01
C ARG A 75 -8.30 1.20 -5.89
N LEU A 76 -9.36 1.06 -5.10
CA LEU A 76 -9.98 -0.21 -4.71
C LEU A 76 -10.56 -1.01 -5.91
N ASP A 77 -10.90 -0.33 -6.99
CA ASP A 77 -11.48 -0.91 -8.21
C ASP A 77 -10.45 -1.29 -9.29
N ARG A 78 -9.14 -1.13 -9.02
CA ARG A 78 -8.10 -1.32 -10.04
C ARG A 78 -7.73 -2.78 -10.29
N TYR A 79 -7.65 -3.59 -9.24
CA TYR A 79 -7.17 -4.97 -9.28
C TYR A 79 -8.17 -5.92 -8.63
N TYR A 80 -8.54 -6.96 -9.38
CA TYR A 80 -9.51 -7.97 -8.94
C TYR A 80 -8.93 -9.39 -8.90
N THR A 81 -7.65 -9.54 -9.24
CA THR A 81 -6.95 -10.82 -9.12
C THR A 81 -5.76 -10.65 -8.21
N LYS A 82 -5.45 -11.70 -7.44
CA LYS A 82 -4.28 -11.70 -6.57
C LYS A 82 -2.98 -11.56 -7.37
N ALA A 83 -2.88 -12.22 -8.53
CA ALA A 83 -1.69 -12.19 -9.37
C ALA A 83 -1.36 -10.77 -9.86
N ASP A 84 -2.35 -10.04 -10.37
CA ASP A 84 -2.14 -8.67 -10.85
C ASP A 84 -1.78 -7.72 -9.70
N LEU A 85 -2.43 -7.90 -8.54
CA LEU A 85 -2.16 -7.10 -7.35
C LEU A 85 -0.74 -7.36 -6.81
N GLN A 86 -0.30 -8.61 -6.75
CA GLN A 86 1.07 -8.96 -6.34
C GLN A 86 2.11 -8.38 -7.31
N ALA A 87 1.85 -8.46 -8.63
CA ALA A 87 2.73 -7.83 -9.61
C ALA A 87 2.81 -6.31 -9.42
N ALA A 88 1.68 -5.65 -9.15
CA ALA A 88 1.62 -4.21 -8.89
C ALA A 88 2.40 -3.81 -7.64
N ILE A 89 2.21 -4.52 -6.52
CA ILE A 89 2.94 -4.29 -5.25
C ILE A 89 4.45 -4.37 -5.48
N ASN A 90 4.91 -5.43 -6.15
CA ASN A 90 6.34 -5.65 -6.39
C ASN A 90 6.96 -4.65 -7.38
N SER A 91 6.13 -3.96 -8.17
CA SER A 91 6.57 -2.96 -9.15
C SER A 91 6.74 -1.54 -8.60
N ILE A 92 6.31 -1.27 -7.35
CA ILE A 92 6.41 0.06 -6.76
C ILE A 92 7.89 0.47 -6.67
N PRO A 93 8.31 1.57 -7.33
CA PRO A 93 9.68 2.07 -7.21
C PRO A 93 9.85 2.82 -5.89
N TYR A 94 11.01 2.67 -5.27
CA TYR A 94 11.42 3.52 -4.16
C TYR A 94 11.80 4.92 -4.68
N THR A 95 11.21 5.96 -4.11
CA THR A 95 11.45 7.37 -4.52
C THR A 95 12.14 8.18 -3.43
N GLY A 96 11.98 7.80 -2.15
CA GLY A 96 12.53 8.53 -1.01
C GLY A 96 11.95 9.94 -0.86
N GLY A 97 12.58 10.72 0.02
CA GLY A 97 12.16 12.08 0.35
C GLY A 97 11.96 12.27 1.86
N ASN A 98 11.28 13.34 2.25
CA ASN A 98 10.91 13.59 3.65
C ASN A 98 9.76 12.66 4.07
N THR A 99 9.38 12.71 5.34
CA THR A 99 8.27 11.90 5.88
C THR A 99 7.04 12.77 6.13
N PHE A 100 6.02 12.67 5.26
CA PHE A 100 4.75 13.40 5.41
C PHE A 100 3.53 12.48 5.54
N THR A 101 3.46 11.75 6.65
CA THR A 101 2.42 10.76 6.97
C THR A 101 1.00 11.31 6.88
N THR A 102 0.77 12.54 7.36
CA THR A 102 -0.54 13.21 7.30
C THR A 102 -1.03 13.37 5.86
N GLY A 103 -0.11 13.57 4.91
CA GLY A 103 -0.43 13.62 3.48
C GLY A 103 -1.00 12.30 2.98
N GLY A 104 -0.35 11.17 3.34
CA GLY A 104 -0.79 9.82 2.99
C GLY A 104 -2.19 9.50 3.52
N ILE A 105 -2.41 9.75 4.81
CA ILE A 105 -3.71 9.50 5.47
C ILE A 105 -4.81 10.37 4.83
N ARG A 106 -4.53 11.66 4.56
CA ARG A 106 -5.48 12.55 3.89
C ARG A 106 -5.81 12.06 2.49
N LEU A 107 -4.82 11.63 1.72
CA LEU A 107 -5.01 11.18 0.35
C LEU A 107 -5.83 9.89 0.29
N MET A 108 -5.53 8.91 1.16
CA MET A 108 -6.33 7.70 1.35
C MET A 108 -7.80 8.03 1.58
N ARG A 109 -8.09 8.89 2.58
CA ARG A 109 -9.47 9.23 2.95
C ARG A 109 -10.22 9.98 1.84
N THR A 110 -9.54 10.88 1.12
CA THR A 110 -10.20 11.79 0.18
C THR A 110 -10.20 11.30 -1.27
N GLN A 111 -9.40 10.28 -1.60
CA GLN A 111 -9.27 9.81 -2.98
C GLN A 111 -9.38 8.29 -3.16
N VAL A 112 -9.24 7.49 -2.10
CA VAL A 112 -9.30 6.03 -2.20
C VAL A 112 -10.57 5.48 -1.56
N PHE A 113 -10.88 5.86 -0.31
CA PHE A 113 -12.19 5.59 0.32
C PHE A 113 -13.25 6.56 -0.20
N THR A 114 -13.57 6.42 -1.49
CA THR A 114 -14.54 7.21 -2.23
C THR A 114 -15.26 6.30 -3.23
N GLN A 115 -16.21 6.82 -4.00
CA GLN A 115 -16.94 6.04 -5.02
C GLN A 115 -16.05 5.36 -6.07
N SER A 116 -14.74 5.61 -6.09
CA SER A 116 -13.72 4.86 -6.83
C SER A 116 -13.39 3.50 -6.19
N GLY A 117 -14.42 2.67 -6.03
CA GLY A 117 -14.28 1.27 -5.61
C GLY A 117 -14.57 0.97 -4.15
N ASP A 118 -14.75 1.99 -3.29
CA ASP A 118 -15.26 1.82 -1.91
C ASP A 118 -16.72 1.36 -1.96
N ARG A 119 -17.04 0.32 -1.20
CA ARG A 119 -18.36 -0.32 -1.20
C ARG A 119 -19.12 0.03 0.08
N PRO A 120 -20.37 0.49 -0.03
CA PRO A 120 -21.17 0.86 1.14
C PRO A 120 -21.52 -0.34 2.04
N ASP A 121 -21.46 -1.56 1.50
CA ASP A 121 -21.70 -2.83 2.20
C ASP A 121 -20.41 -3.52 2.68
N ALA A 122 -19.24 -2.93 2.42
CA ALA A 122 -17.96 -3.44 2.91
C ALA A 122 -17.46 -2.64 4.12
N SER A 123 -16.70 -3.30 4.99
CA SER A 123 -15.96 -2.59 6.03
C SER A 123 -14.69 -1.97 5.45
N ASN A 124 -14.30 -0.80 5.95
CA ASN A 124 -13.08 -0.11 5.54
C ASN A 124 -11.97 -0.31 6.58
N LEU A 125 -10.79 -0.76 6.13
CA LEU A 125 -9.59 -0.92 6.96
C LEU A 125 -8.40 -0.18 6.34
N ALA A 126 -7.79 0.72 7.12
CA ALA A 126 -6.53 1.35 6.76
C ALA A 126 -5.37 0.66 7.49
N ILE A 127 -4.32 0.27 6.76
CA ILE A 127 -3.08 -0.26 7.33
C ILE A 127 -1.97 0.73 6.99
N ILE A 128 -1.49 1.45 8.00
CA ILE A 128 -0.40 2.42 7.87
C ILE A 128 0.90 1.71 8.24
N ILE A 129 1.91 1.82 7.38
CA ILE A 129 3.20 1.15 7.56
C ILE A 129 4.29 2.19 7.39
N THR A 130 5.11 2.36 8.43
CA THR A 130 6.21 3.34 8.55
C THR A 130 7.35 2.73 9.33
N ASP A 131 8.52 3.36 9.30
CA ASP A 131 9.74 2.99 10.04
C ASP A 131 9.83 3.62 11.45
N GLY A 132 8.85 4.44 11.86
CA GLY A 132 8.80 5.15 13.15
C GLY A 132 7.60 4.85 14.05
#